data_AF-A0A5S4GS76-F1
#
_entry.id   AF-A0A5S4GS76-F1
#
_cell.length_a   1.000
_cell.length_b   1.000
_cell.length_c   1.000
_cell.angle_alpha   90.00
_cell.angle_beta   90.00
_cell.angle_gamma   90.00
#
_symmetry.space_group_name_H-M   'P 1'
#
loop_
_entity.id
_entity.type
_entity.pdbx_description
1 polymer ?
#
loop_
_entity_poly.entity_id
_entity_poly.type
_entity_poly.pdbx_seq_one_letter_code
_entity_poly.pdbx_strand_id
1 'polypeptide(L)' 'MRKKVLVLGGNFAGLHVALGVRHELDGDVDVTVVSESDRFLFTPSTVPTAPTRSPRWPMPCGRGRGGAATSMIPARS' A
#
# COMPACT_ATOMS: atom_id res chain seq x y z
N MET A 1 14.76 19.11 -22.54
CA MET A 1 14.87 18.10 -21.46
C MET A 1 13.53 17.41 -21.33
N ARG A 2 13.49 16.07 -21.33
CA ARG A 2 12.25 15.31 -21.13
C ARG A 2 11.77 15.41 -19.68
N LYS A 3 10.46 15.46 -19.47
CA LYS A 3 9.83 15.47 -18.14
C LYS A 3 9.84 14.07 -17.56
N LYS A 4 10.17 13.93 -16.28
CA LYS A 4 10.17 12.63 -15.59
C LYS A 4 8.83 12.40 -14.91
N VAL A 5 8.21 11.26 -15.19
CA VAL A 5 6.93 10.85 -14.60
C VAL A 5 7.13 9.55 -13.85
N LEU A 6 6.74 9.54 -12.57
CA LEU A 6 6.78 8.37 -11.71
C LEU A 6 5.36 7.89 -11.46
N VAL A 7 5.08 6.63 -11.78
CA VAL A 7 3.80 5.98 -11.48
C VAL A 7 4.00 5.00 -10.33
N LEU A 8 3.23 5.17 -9.25
CA LEU A 8 3.27 4.29 -8.09
C LEU A 8 2.17 3.22 -8.21
N GLY A 9 2.59 1.96 -8.23
CA GLY A 9 1.74 0.79 -8.42
C GLY A 9 1.80 0.25 -9.85
N GLY A 10 2.09 -1.05 -10.00
CA GLY A 10 2.24 -1.72 -11.30
C GLY A 10 1.07 -2.60 -11.73
N ASN A 11 -0.10 -2.46 -11.10
CA ASN A 11 -1.30 -3.23 -11.46
C ASN A 11 -2.17 -2.43 -12.45
N PHE A 12 -3.47 -2.72 -12.55
CA PHE A 12 -4.40 -2.17 -13.55
C PHE A 12 -4.27 -0.65 -13.79
N ALA A 13 -4.52 0.16 -12.77
CA ALA A 13 -4.54 1.62 -12.93
C ALA A 13 -3.16 2.17 -13.30
N GLY A 14 -2.11 1.73 -12.60
CA GLY A 14 -0.77 2.27 -12.79
C GLY A 14 -0.18 1.89 -14.14
N LEU A 15 -0.32 0.64 -14.57
CA LEU A 15 0.19 0.23 -15.88
C LEU A 15 -0.59 0.88 -17.03
N HIS A 16 -1.92 1.02 -16.88
CA HIS A 16 -2.74 1.71 -17.87
C HIS A 16 -2.33 3.18 -18.04
N VAL A 17 -2.15 3.90 -16.93
CA VAL A 17 -1.68 5.29 -16.96
C VAL A 17 -0.27 5.39 -17.55
N ALA A 18 0.64 4.49 -17.15
CA ALA A 18 2.02 4.53 -17.66
C ALA A 18 2.09 4.35 -19.19
N LEU A 19 1.27 3.44 -19.74
CA LEU A 19 1.19 3.20 -21.17
C LEU A 19 0.50 4.34 -21.91
N GLY A 20 -0.61 4.87 -21.37
CA GLY A 20 -1.32 6.02 -21.94
C GLY A 20 -0.44 7.27 -22.00
N VAL A 21 0.21 7.62 -20.89
CA VAL A 21 1.10 8.78 -20.81
C VAL A 21 2.31 8.64 -21.75
N ARG A 22 2.90 7.45 -21.85
CA ARG A 22 3.98 7.20 -22.82
C ARG A 22 3.51 7.38 -24.26
N HIS A 23 2.31 6.87 -24.58
CA HIS A 23 1.77 6.95 -25.94
C HIS A 23 1.37 8.38 -26.32
N GLU A 24 0.65 9.09 -25.46
CA GLU A 24 0.10 10.42 -25.76
C GLU A 24 1.16 11.52 -25.81
N LEU A 25 2.22 11.40 -24.99
CA LEU A 25 3.27 12.40 -24.83
C LEU A 25 4.62 11.90 -25.34
N ASP A 26 4.59 11.01 -26.34
CA ASP A 26 5.77 10.38 -26.91
C ASP A 26 6.86 11.41 -27.24
N GLY A 27 8.09 11.13 -26.83
CA GLY A 27 9.23 12.02 -27.05
C GLY A 27 9.42 13.15 -26.03
N ASP A 28 8.42 13.47 -25.20
CA ASP A 28 8.50 14.55 -24.19
C ASP A 28 8.66 14.05 -22.76
N VAL A 29 8.28 12.80 -22.50
CA VAL A 29 8.29 12.20 -21.15
C VAL A 29 9.21 10.99 -21.04
N ASP A 30 9.75 10.80 -19.84
CA ASP A 30 10.37 9.55 -19.39
C ASP A 30 9.55 8.99 -18.23
N VAL A 31 8.87 7.87 -18.47
CA VAL A 31 7.91 7.28 -17.52
C VAL A 31 8.53 6.07 -16.84
N THR A 32 8.57 6.10 -15.51
CA THR A 32 9.02 5.00 -14.65
C THR A 32 7.85 4.51 -13.80
N VAL A 33 7.67 3.19 -13.72
CA VAL A 33 6.71 2.55 -12.81
C VAL A 33 7.48 1.95 -11.65
N VAL A 34 7.05 2.24 -10.42
CA VAL A 34 7.56 1.61 -9.20
C VAL A 34 6.43 0.82 -8.56
N SER A 35 6.69 -0.44 -8.30
CA SER A 35 5.73 -1.40 -7.74
C SER A 35 6.43 -2.26 -6.70
N GLU A 36 5.68 -2.73 -5.70
CA GLU A 36 6.18 -3.66 -4.69
C GLU A 36 6.49 -5.05 -5.28
N SER A 37 5.80 -5.42 -6.35
CA SER A 37 6.02 -6.64 -7.12
C SER A 37 6.33 -6.33 -8.59
N ASP A 38 7.17 -7.16 -9.19
CA ASP A 38 7.55 -7.15 -10.61
C ASP A 38 6.58 -7.92 -11.51
N ARG A 39 5.55 -8.56 -10.93
CA ARG A 39 4.53 -9.32 -11.66
C ARG A 39 3.19 -8.60 -11.70
N PHE A 40 2.54 -8.65 -12.86
CA PHE A 40 1.17 -8.20 -13.02
C PHE A 40 0.19 -9.31 -12.60
N LEU A 41 -0.60 -9.06 -11.55
CA LEU A 41 -1.66 -9.97 -11.11
C LEU A 41 -3.01 -9.50 -11.66
N PHE A 42 -3.48 -10.14 -12.72
CA PHE A 42 -4.83 -9.91 -13.23
C PHE A 42 -5.86 -10.40 -12.21
N THR A 43 -6.64 -9.47 -11.65
CA THR A 43 -7.53 -9.70 -10.49
C THR A 43 -9.00 -9.58 -10.90
N PRO A 44 -9.59 -10.56 -11.60
CA PRO A 44 -10.96 -10.42 -12.13
C PRO A 44 -12.05 -10.50 -11.05
N SER A 45 -11.76 -11.09 -9.88
CA SER A 45 -12.56 -11.08 -8.63
C SER A 45 -11.96 -12.12 -7.67
N THR A 46 -10.91 -11.74 -6.94
CA THR A 46 -10.20 -12.69 -6.07
C THR A 46 -10.92 -12.82 -4.73
N VAL A 47 -11.38 -14.03 -4.40
CA VAL A 47 -11.69 -14.40 -3.00
C VAL A 47 -10.36 -14.38 -2.23
N PRO A 48 -10.26 -13.69 -1.08
CA PRO A 48 -9.04 -13.65 -0.29
C PRO A 48 -8.58 -15.07 0.06
N THR A 49 -7.40 -15.47 -0.42
CA THR A 49 -6.79 -16.78 -0.14
C THR A 49 -6.12 -16.82 1.23
N ALA A 50 -5.89 -15.66 1.84
CA ALA A 50 -5.37 -15.55 3.19
C ALA A 50 -6.52 -15.29 4.18
N PRO A 51 -6.50 -15.91 5.38
CA PRO A 51 -7.36 -15.46 6.46
C PRO A 51 -7.02 -14.00 6.75
N THR A 52 -8.01 -13.12 6.63
CA THR A 52 -7.86 -11.70 6.92
C THR A 52 -7.48 -11.54 8.39
N ARG A 53 -6.18 -11.48 8.70
CA ARG A 53 -5.74 -10.88 9.95
C ARG A 53 -6.12 -9.41 9.84
N SER A 54 -7.18 -9.04 10.55
CA SER A 54 -7.59 -7.65 10.66
C SER A 54 -6.36 -6.80 10.98
N PRO A 55 -6.15 -5.66 10.30
CA PRO A 55 -5.14 -4.73 10.74
C PRO A 55 -5.54 -4.35 12.16
N ARG A 56 -4.69 -4.73 13.14
CA ARG A 56 -4.81 -4.26 14.51
C ARG A 56 -4.43 -2.79 14.47
N TRP A 57 -5.37 -1.95 14.04
CA TRP A 57 -5.23 -0.51 14.09
C TRP A 57 -4.83 -0.15 15.53
N PRO A 58 -3.78 0.64 15.76
CA PRO A 58 -3.51 1.12 17.10
C PRO A 58 -4.74 1.89 17.56
N MET A 59 -5.49 1.31 18.49
CA MET A 59 -6.60 1.98 19.14
C MET A 59 -6.05 3.30 19.66
N PRO A 60 -6.63 4.47 19.33
CA PRO A 60 -6.20 5.71 19.93
C PRO A 60 -6.39 5.57 21.45
N CYS A 61 -5.27 5.45 22.17
CA CYS A 61 -5.25 5.47 23.61
C CYS A 61 -5.84 6.80 24.07
N GLY A 62 -7.03 6.77 24.68
CA GLY A 62 -7.53 7.91 25.43
C GLY A 62 -9.03 8.17 25.32
N ARG A 63 -9.81 7.53 26.19
CA ARG A 63 -10.90 8.23 26.89
C ARG A 63 -11.12 7.58 28.24
N GLY A 64 -10.64 8.24 29.29
CA GLY A 64 -10.72 7.74 30.66
C GLY A 64 -12.15 7.71 31.21
N ARG A 65 -12.37 6.77 32.13
CA ARG A 65 -13.14 6.94 33.37
C ARG A 65 -12.91 5.70 34.27
N GLY A 66 -12.28 5.95 35.42
CA GLY A 66 -12.55 5.25 36.68
C GLY A 66 -11.85 3.91 36.95
N GLY A 67 -10.88 3.93 37.87
CA GLY A 67 -10.84 3.00 39.00
C GLY A 67 -9.97 1.73 38.89
N ALA A 68 -9.08 1.58 39.88
CA ALA A 68 -8.38 0.37 40.33
C ALA A 68 -7.25 -0.18 39.42
N ALA A 69 -5.99 0.12 39.71
CA ALA A 69 -5.11 -0.55 40.69
C ALA A 69 -4.41 -1.82 40.15
N THR A 70 -3.09 -1.67 39.98
CA THR A 70 -2.04 -2.62 40.38
C THR A 70 -1.68 -3.84 39.50
N SER A 71 -0.42 -3.80 39.05
CA SER A 71 0.49 -4.90 38.68
C SER A 71 0.18 -5.63 37.35
N MET A 72 1.15 -6.09 36.56
CA MET A 72 2.41 -6.69 36.95
C MET A 72 3.37 -6.66 35.75
N ILE A 73 4.61 -6.21 35.99
CA ILE A 73 5.75 -6.41 35.09
C ILE A 73 6.26 -7.84 35.37
N PRO A 74 6.37 -8.75 34.39
CA PRO A 74 7.17 -9.95 34.60
C PRO A 74 8.63 -9.61 34.32
N ALA A 75 9.41 -9.61 35.40
CA ALA A 75 10.85 -9.74 35.32
C ALA A 75 11.22 -11.07 34.66
N ARG A 76 12.25 -10.96 33.82
CA ARG A 76 13.06 -11.98 33.15
C ARG A 76 13.27 -13.27 33.98
N SER A 77 13.24 -14.41 33.28
CA SER A 77 14.10 -15.57 33.56
C SER A 77 14.91 -15.87 32.30
#